data_AF-A0A9P2H7D5-F1
#
_entry.id   AF-A0A9P2H7D5-F1
#
_cell.length_a   1.000
_cell.length_b   1.000
_cell.length_c   1.000
_cell.angle_alpha   90.00
_cell.angle_beta   90.00
_cell.angle_gamma   90.00
#
_symmetry.space_group_name_H-M   'P 1'
#
loop_
_entity.id
_entity.type
_entity.pdbx_description
1 polymer ?
#
loop_
_entity_poly.entity_id
_entity_poly.type
_entity_poly.pdbx_seq_one_letter_code
_entity_poly.pdbx_strand_id
1 'polypeptide(L)'
;MMSLVIVAPETVAAAALDVARIGSSIGVANSAAAGSTTSVLAAGADEVSAAIATLFGSHAREYQAISTQVAAFHDRFAQTLSAAVGSYVSAEATNAAPLATLEHNVLNALNAPTQALLGRPLI
;
A
#
# COMPACT_ATOMS: atom_id res chain seq x y z
N MET A 1 -18.94 -12.79 -21.86
CA MET A 1 -17.83 -11.89 -22.26
C MET A 1 -16.81 -11.94 -21.14
N MET A 2 -15.56 -12.33 -21.40
CA MET A 2 -14.52 -12.38 -20.36
C MET A 2 -13.85 -11.01 -20.25
N SER A 3 -13.86 -10.43 -19.06
CA SER A 3 -13.06 -9.25 -18.72
C SER A 3 -11.66 -9.73 -18.37
N LEU A 4 -10.65 -9.27 -19.12
CA LEU A 4 -9.25 -9.53 -18.84
C LEU A 4 -8.72 -8.41 -17.95
N VAL A 5 -8.34 -8.74 -16.73
CA VAL A 5 -7.67 -7.82 -15.81
C VAL A 5 -6.18 -8.15 -15.85
N ILE A 6 -5.37 -7.18 -16.29
CA ILE A 6 -3.91 -7.27 -16.30
C ILE A 6 -3.40 -6.32 -15.23
N VAL A 7 -2.54 -6.82 -14.35
CA VAL A 7 -1.82 -6.02 -13.36
C VAL A 7 -0.32 -6.31 -13.48
N ALA A 8 0.52 -5.33 -13.18
CA ALA A 8 1.95 -5.56 -12.98
C ALA A 8 2.24 -5.44 -11.47
N PRO A 9 2.39 -6.57 -10.74
CA PRO A 9 2.55 -6.56 -9.29
C PRO A 9 3.66 -5.62 -8.79
N GLU A 10 4.77 -5.53 -9.53
CA GLU A 10 5.92 -4.69 -9.19
C GLU A 10 5.59 -3.20 -9.26
N THR A 11 4.75 -2.78 -10.21
CA THR A 11 4.36 -1.36 -10.34
C THR A 11 3.38 -0.97 -9.24
N VAL A 12 2.48 -1.87 -8.86
CA VAL A 12 1.57 -1.65 -7.73
C VAL A 12 2.32 -1.64 -6.40
N ALA A 13 3.32 -2.50 -6.23
CA ALA A 13 4.19 -2.49 -5.06
C ALA A 13 4.98 -1.19 -4.95
N ALA A 14 5.56 -0.70 -6.05
CA ALA A 14 6.24 0.60 -6.09
C ALA A 14 5.28 1.74 -5.71
N ALA A 15 4.07 1.75 -6.27
CA ALA A 15 3.04 2.73 -5.94
C ALA A 15 2.66 2.70 -4.44
N ALA A 16 2.55 1.51 -3.83
CA ALA A 16 2.28 1.37 -2.41
C ALA A 16 3.38 1.98 -1.53
N LEU A 17 4.65 1.80 -1.92
CA LEU A 17 5.79 2.43 -1.26
C LEU A 17 5.79 3.96 -1.42
N ASP A 18 5.45 4.45 -2.60
CA ASP A 18 5.36 5.89 -2.87
C ASP A 18 4.25 6.54 -2.04
N VAL A 19 3.08 5.90 -1.96
CA VAL A 19 1.99 6.32 -1.08
C VAL A 19 2.50 6.42 0.36
N ALA A 20 3.09 5.34 0.91
CA ALA A 20 3.63 5.36 2.27
C ALA A 20 4.63 6.51 2.51
N ARG A 21 5.50 6.79 1.53
CA ARG A 21 6.46 7.92 1.58
C ARG A 21 5.76 9.28 1.62
N ILE A 22 4.70 9.46 0.84
CA ILE A 22 3.89 10.69 0.84
C ILE A 22 3.28 10.89 2.23
N GLY A 23 2.65 9.87 2.81
CA GLY A 23 2.07 9.92 4.15
C GLY A 23 3.10 10.31 5.22
N SER A 24 4.28 9.69 5.18
CA SER A 24 5.39 10.05 6.07
C SER A 24 5.81 11.50 5.91
N SER A 25 5.92 12.00 4.67
CA SER A 25 6.34 13.38 4.39
C SER A 25 5.34 14.39 4.91
N ILE A 26 4.03 14.10 4.74
CA ILE A 26 2.94 14.92 5.29
C ILE A 26 2.97 14.89 6.83
N GLY A 27 3.18 13.73 7.44
CA GLY A 27 3.28 13.60 8.90
C GLY A 27 4.41 14.45 9.48
N VAL A 28 5.59 14.42 8.86
CA VAL A 28 6.74 15.26 9.25
C VAL A 28 6.39 16.74 9.13
N ALA A 29 5.82 17.16 7.99
CA ALA A 29 5.44 18.55 7.77
C ALA A 29 4.40 19.05 8.81
N ASN A 30 3.39 18.23 9.10
CA ASN A 30 2.37 18.54 10.11
C ASN A 30 2.97 18.68 11.51
N SER A 31 3.88 17.79 11.89
CA SER A 31 4.56 17.86 13.19
C SER A 31 5.43 19.11 13.32
N ALA A 32 6.16 19.46 12.25
CA ALA A 32 7.01 20.65 12.22
C ALA A 32 6.19 21.95 12.33
N ALA A 33 5.00 21.99 11.74
CA ALA A 33 4.12 23.15 11.79
C ALA A 33 3.26 23.23 13.08
N ALA A 34 3.12 22.14 13.83
CA ALA A 34 2.15 22.06 14.94
C ALA A 34 2.41 23.11 16.02
N GLY A 35 3.66 23.30 16.44
CA GLY A 35 4.00 24.28 17.46
C GLY A 35 3.62 25.71 17.04
N SER A 36 4.18 26.18 15.92
CA SER A 36 4.01 27.55 15.46
C SER A 36 2.57 27.92 15.12
N THR A 37 1.76 26.95 14.67
CA THR A 37 0.35 27.19 14.30
C THR A 37 -0.62 27.11 15.47
N THR A 38 -0.31 26.34 16.51
CA THR A 38 -1.21 26.19 17.68
C THR A 38 -0.95 27.22 18.78
N SER A 39 0.23 27.85 18.79
CA SER A 39 0.64 28.86 19.77
C SER A 39 0.72 30.28 19.19
N VAL A 40 -0.24 30.65 18.33
CA VAL A 40 -0.30 32.01 17.76
C VAL A 40 -0.52 33.03 18.87
N LEU A 41 0.34 34.06 18.91
CA LEU A 41 0.23 35.16 19.85
C LEU A 41 -0.64 36.28 19.27
N ALA A 42 -1.33 37.01 20.16
CA ALA A 42 -2.06 38.22 19.77
C ALA A 42 -1.09 39.28 19.22
N ALA A 43 -1.45 39.90 18.10
CA ALA A 43 -0.62 40.93 17.47
C ALA A 43 -0.56 42.24 18.29
N GLY A 44 -1.63 42.51 19.04
CA GLY A 44 -1.76 43.63 19.96
C GLY A 44 -2.43 43.23 21.28
N ALA A 45 -2.49 44.16 22.23
CA ALA A 45 -3.12 43.97 23.53
C ALA A 45 -4.66 44.14 23.51
N ASP A 46 -5.24 44.37 22.34
CA ASP A 46 -6.68 44.57 22.15
C ASP A 46 -7.43 43.23 22.05
N GLU A 47 -8.72 43.29 22.34
CA GLU A 47 -9.61 42.12 22.34
C GLU A 47 -9.76 41.49 20.96
N VAL A 48 -9.64 42.26 19.87
CA VAL A 48 -9.75 41.74 18.50
C VAL A 48 -8.52 40.90 18.18
N SER A 49 -7.32 41.39 18.49
CA SER A 49 -6.07 40.62 18.37
C SER A 49 -6.09 39.33 19.18
N ALA A 50 -6.61 39.36 20.41
CA ALA A 50 -6.74 38.18 21.26
C ALA A 50 -7.73 37.15 20.68
N ALA A 51 -8.88 37.63 20.17
CA ALA A 51 -9.88 36.78 19.53
C ALA A 51 -9.35 36.12 18.25
N ILE A 52 -8.62 36.86 17.42
CA ILE A 52 -7.99 36.34 16.20
C ILE A 52 -6.94 35.26 16.52
N ALA A 53 -6.07 35.51 17.49
CA ALA A 53 -5.08 34.51 17.93
C ALA A 53 -5.75 33.23 18.45
N THR A 54 -6.83 33.38 19.22
CA THR A 54 -7.64 32.25 19.72
C THR A 54 -8.26 31.46 18.58
N LEU A 55 -8.85 32.15 17.58
CA LEU A 55 -9.46 31.52 16.41
C LEU A 55 -8.45 30.66 15.65
N PHE A 56 -7.29 31.23 15.29
CA PHE A 56 -6.27 30.49 14.54
C PHE A 56 -5.68 29.33 15.36
N GLY A 57 -5.41 29.54 16.65
CA GLY A 57 -4.94 28.47 17.52
C GLY A 57 -5.95 27.32 17.66
N SER A 58 -7.25 27.62 17.73
CA SER A 58 -8.30 26.59 17.76
C SER A 58 -8.37 25.83 16.45
N HIS A 59 -8.39 26.55 15.33
CA HIS A 59 -8.40 25.94 14.00
C HIS A 59 -7.19 25.03 13.79
N ALA A 60 -6.00 25.44 14.22
CA ALA A 60 -4.80 24.62 14.13
C ALA A 60 -4.90 23.34 14.98
N ARG A 61 -5.47 23.39 16.19
CA ARG A 61 -5.69 22.19 17.01
C ARG A 61 -6.68 21.23 16.38
N GLU A 62 -7.78 21.74 15.83
CA GLU A 62 -8.75 20.93 15.10
C GLU A 62 -8.12 20.30 13.85
N TYR A 63 -7.33 21.07 13.10
CA TYR A 63 -6.57 20.57 11.97
C TYR A 63 -5.63 19.42 12.37
N GLN A 64 -4.89 19.54 13.48
CA GLN A 64 -3.99 18.49 13.96
C GLN A 64 -4.75 17.22 14.37
N ALA A 65 -5.91 17.37 15.01
CA ALA A 65 -6.78 16.25 15.37
C ALA A 65 -7.32 15.51 14.13
N ILE A 66 -7.70 16.24 13.08
CA ILE A 66 -8.14 15.67 11.81
C ILE A 66 -6.96 15.01 11.07
N SER A 67 -5.81 15.69 11.00
CA SER A 67 -4.59 15.17 10.38
C SER A 67 -4.13 13.84 10.99
N THR A 68 -4.34 13.64 12.28
CA THR A 68 -4.06 12.35 12.94
C THR A 68 -4.99 11.24 12.42
N GLN A 69 -6.27 11.52 12.22
CA GLN A 69 -7.23 10.55 11.67
C GLN A 69 -6.93 10.25 10.19
N VAL A 70 -6.57 11.28 9.43
CA VAL A 70 -6.16 11.15 8.02
C VAL A 70 -4.89 10.32 7.90
N ALA A 71 -3.90 10.51 8.77
CA ALA A 71 -2.68 9.70 8.79
C ALA A 71 -3.00 8.21 9.02
N ALA A 72 -3.85 7.91 10.01
CA ALA A 72 -4.26 6.53 10.27
C ALA A 72 -5.04 5.89 9.10
N PHE A 73 -5.87 6.67 8.40
CA PHE A 73 -6.53 6.22 7.18
C PHE A 73 -5.51 5.94 6.07
N HIS A 74 -4.59 6.87 5.85
CA HIS A 74 -3.56 6.78 4.82
C HIS A 74 -2.65 5.55 5.04
N ASP A 75 -2.27 5.25 6.27
CA ASP A 75 -1.49 4.06 6.61
C ASP A 75 -2.23 2.77 6.28
N ARG A 76 -3.53 2.70 6.63
CA ARG A 76 -4.37 1.54 6.28
C ARG A 76 -4.54 1.39 4.77
N PHE A 77 -4.66 2.50 4.05
CA PHE A 77 -4.73 2.48 2.59
C PHE A 77 -3.43 1.92 1.98
N ALA A 78 -2.26 2.38 2.42
CA ALA A 78 -0.97 1.87 1.96
C ALA A 78 -0.77 0.37 2.28
N GLN A 79 -1.17 -0.06 3.48
CA GLN A 79 -1.14 -1.47 3.88
C GLN A 79 -2.07 -2.33 3.01
N THR A 80 -3.29 -1.85 2.75
CA THR A 80 -4.27 -2.56 1.92
C THR A 80 -3.78 -2.68 0.48
N LEU A 81 -3.19 -1.61 -0.07
CA LEU A 81 -2.62 -1.63 -1.42
C LEU A 81 -1.45 -2.63 -1.52
N SER A 82 -0.58 -2.67 -0.50
CA SER A 82 0.51 -3.64 -0.42
C SER A 82 -0.01 -5.08 -0.35
N ALA A 83 -1.05 -5.33 0.45
CA ALA A 83 -1.67 -6.65 0.56
C ALA A 83 -2.34 -7.11 -0.75
N ALA A 84 -2.94 -6.17 -1.50
CA ALA A 84 -3.57 -6.48 -2.78
C ALA A 84 -2.58 -7.02 -3.82
N VAL A 85 -1.31 -6.57 -3.79
CA VAL A 85 -0.23 -7.13 -4.64
C VAL A 85 -0.09 -8.64 -4.41
N GLY A 86 -0.09 -9.07 -3.15
CA GLY A 86 -0.04 -10.49 -2.78
C GLY A 86 -1.23 -11.29 -3.32
N SER A 87 -2.43 -10.70 -3.27
CA SER A 87 -3.63 -11.33 -3.84
C SER A 87 -3.51 -11.56 -5.34
N TYR A 88 -2.98 -10.61 -6.11
CA TYR A 88 -2.79 -10.78 -7.55
C TYR A 88 -1.76 -11.87 -7.88
N VAL A 89 -0.60 -11.86 -7.20
CA VAL A 89 0.41 -12.91 -7.37
C VAL A 89 -0.14 -14.30 -7.02
N SER A 90 -0.94 -14.40 -5.94
CA SER A 90 -1.56 -15.66 -5.55
C SER A 90 -2.60 -16.16 -6.57
N ALA A 91 -3.34 -15.24 -7.20
CA ALA A 91 -4.31 -15.57 -8.23
C ALA A 91 -3.61 -16.09 -9.50
N GLU A 92 -2.53 -15.46 -9.93
CA GLU A 92 -1.71 -15.93 -11.05
C GLU A 92 -1.14 -17.34 -10.78
N ALA A 93 -0.56 -17.56 -9.60
CA ALA A 93 -0.03 -18.87 -9.21
C ALA A 93 -1.12 -19.95 -9.17
N THR A 94 -2.30 -19.63 -8.63
CA THR A 94 -3.45 -20.56 -8.57
C THR A 94 -3.95 -20.91 -9.97
N ASN A 95 -4.03 -19.94 -10.87
CA ASN A 95 -4.46 -20.16 -12.25
C ASN A 95 -3.43 -20.93 -13.09
N ALA A 96 -2.13 -20.81 -12.76
CA ALA A 96 -1.05 -21.54 -13.43
C ALA A 96 -0.87 -22.99 -12.92
N ALA A 97 -1.24 -23.29 -11.66
CA ALA A 97 -1.01 -24.59 -11.03
C ALA A 97 -1.59 -25.81 -11.80
N PRO A 98 -2.80 -25.74 -12.39
CA PRO A 98 -3.34 -26.85 -13.19
C PRO A 98 -2.48 -27.17 -14.43
N LEU A 99 -1.90 -26.14 -15.07
CA LEU A 99 -1.05 -26.30 -16.25
C LEU A 99 0.29 -26.95 -15.88
N ALA A 100 0.90 -26.54 -14.76
CA ALA A 100 2.11 -27.18 -14.24
C ALA A 100 1.86 -28.65 -13.87
N THR A 101 0.70 -28.96 -13.30
CA THR A 101 0.30 -30.34 -12.99
C THR A 101 0.12 -31.17 -14.26
N LEU A 102 -0.53 -30.60 -15.28
CA LEU A 102 -0.69 -31.25 -16.58
C LEU A 102 0.65 -31.54 -17.25
N GLU A 103 1.56 -30.56 -17.26
CA GLU A 103 2.92 -30.74 -17.78
C GLU A 103 3.63 -31.90 -17.08
N HIS A 104 3.62 -31.92 -15.74
CA HIS A 104 4.25 -32.99 -14.97
C HIS A 104 3.65 -34.38 -15.29
N ASN A 105 2.33 -34.46 -15.43
CA ASN A 105 1.65 -35.70 -15.82
C ASN A 105 2.06 -36.19 -17.21
N VAL A 106 2.20 -35.26 -18.17
CA VAL A 106 2.65 -35.58 -19.54
C VAL A 106 4.11 -36.05 -19.54
N LEU A 107 5.01 -35.35 -18.81
CA LEU A 107 6.41 -35.75 -18.66
C LEU A 107 6.53 -37.14 -18.03
N ASN A 108 5.74 -37.43 -16.99
CA ASN A 108 5.71 -38.73 -16.35
C ASN A 108 5.22 -39.83 -17.30
N ALA A 109 4.17 -39.57 -18.08
CA ALA A 109 3.66 -40.52 -19.07
C ALA A 109 4.69 -40.82 -20.16
N LEU A 110 5.44 -39.81 -20.61
CA LEU A 110 6.49 -39.95 -21.62
C LEU A 110 7.72 -40.71 -21.08
N ASN A 111 8.08 -40.46 -19.82
CA ASN A 111 9.24 -41.09 -19.17
C ASN A 111 8.96 -42.50 -18.63
N ALA A 112 7.69 -42.89 -18.43
CA ALA A 112 7.34 -44.19 -17.85
C ALA A 112 7.92 -45.40 -18.62
N PRO A 113 7.88 -45.46 -19.97
CA PRO A 113 8.46 -46.58 -20.71
C PRO A 113 9.98 -46.68 -20.55
N THR A 114 10.71 -45.57 -20.68
CA THR A 114 12.18 -45.58 -20.58
C THR A 114 12.65 -45.84 -19.16
N GLN A 115 11.92 -45.36 -18.15
CA GLN A 115 12.17 -45.76 -16.77
C GLN A 115 12.01 -47.27 -16.57
N ALA A 116 10.95 -47.87 -17.12
CA ALA A 116 10.71 -49.31 -17.01
C ALA A 116 11.76 -50.15 -17.76
N LEU A 117 12.25 -49.67 -18.92
CA LEU A 117 13.17 -50.40 -19.80
C LEU A 117 14.65 -50.17 -19.46
N LEU A 118 15.02 -48.96 -19.06
CA LEU A 118 16.41 -48.48 -18.97
C LEU A 118 16.79 -48.00 -17.56
N GLY A 119 15.84 -47.98 -16.62
CA GLY A 119 16.04 -47.48 -15.26
C GLY A 119 16.40 -45.99 -15.18
N ARG A 120 16.09 -45.23 -16.25
CA ARG A 120 16.33 -43.79 -16.33
C ARG A 120 15.25 -43.09 -17.15
N PRO A 121 14.91 -41.82 -16.86
CA PRO A 121 13.99 -41.04 -17.69
C PRO A 121 14.60 -40.77 -19.08
N LEU A 122 13.72 -40.49 -20.04
CA LEU A 122 14.10 -40.09 -21.41
C LEU A 122 14.48 -38.61 -21.47
N ILE A 123 13.70 -37.77 -20.78
CA ILE A 123 13.86 -36.32 -20.66
C ILE A 123 13.77 -35.87 -19.21
#